data_AF-A0A067XSV9-F1
#
_entry.id   AF-A0A067XSV9-F1
#
_cell.length_a   1.000
_cell.length_b   1.000
_cell.length_c   1.000
_cell.angle_alpha   90.00
_cell.angle_beta   90.00
_cell.angle_gamma   90.00
#
_symmetry.space_group_name_H-M   'P 1'
#
loop_
_entity.id
_entity.type
_entity.pdbx_description
1 polymer ?
#
loop_
_entity_poly.entity_id
_entity_poly.type
_entity_poly.pdbx_seq_one_letter_code
_entity_poly.pdbx_strand_id
1 'polypeptide(L)'
;TDKTVVITKAQIKRGKRLFANACANCHVGGVTKPDPNIGLDMTALRFATPPKDNIVNLVAYFKDPVTYDGLRSISELHPSIKGADLFPKMRFLTDEDLFSVAGYVLYQYNVLGDRWGGGKVYY
;
A
#
# COMPACT_ATOMS: atom_id res chain seq x y z
N THR A 1 15.66 -16.12 3.06
CA THR A 1 15.09 -16.60 4.34
C THR A 1 13.92 -15.72 4.66
N ASP A 2 12.71 -16.29 4.74
CA ASP A 2 11.52 -15.52 5.14
C ASP A 2 11.69 -15.03 6.57
N LYS A 3 11.88 -13.72 6.71
CA LYS A 3 11.96 -13.05 8.01
C LYS A 3 10.60 -12.47 8.31
N THR A 4 9.95 -13.01 9.33
CA THR A 4 8.74 -12.41 9.90
C THR A 4 9.10 -11.24 10.79
N VAL A 5 8.38 -10.13 10.67
CA VAL A 5 8.52 -8.95 11.54
C VAL A 5 7.25 -8.75 12.36
N VAL A 6 7.41 -8.35 13.62
CA VAL A 6 6.28 -8.01 14.49
C VAL A 6 6.01 -6.51 14.35
N ILE A 7 4.78 -6.16 13.99
CA ILE A 7 4.36 -4.76 13.85
C ILE A 7 3.62 -4.35 15.13
N THR A 8 4.12 -3.30 15.78
CA THR A 8 3.55 -2.82 17.03
C THR A 8 2.24 -2.09 16.82
N LYS A 9 1.40 -2.02 17.85
CA LYS A 9 0.16 -1.22 17.84
C LYS A 9 0.43 0.26 17.50
N ALA A 10 1.56 0.80 17.96
CA ALA A 10 1.98 2.17 17.65
C ALA A 10 2.26 2.36 16.15
N GLN A 11 2.98 1.42 15.52
CA GLN A 11 3.23 1.43 14.08
C GLN A 11 1.95 1.26 13.27
N ILE A 12 1.02 0.40 13.69
CA ILE A 12 -0.30 0.28 13.03
C ILE A 12 -1.09 1.59 13.12
N LYS A 13 -1.13 2.25 14.29
CA LYS A 13 -1.80 3.56 14.46
C LYS A 13 -1.15 4.64 13.60
N ARG A 14 0.19 4.65 13.53
CA ARG A 14 0.97 5.56 12.67
C ARG A 14 0.64 5.31 11.20
N GLY A 15 0.71 4.07 10.75
CA GLY A 15 0.38 3.63 9.40
C GLY A 15 -1.03 4.01 8.98
N LYS A 16 -2.03 3.80 9.86
CA LYS A 16 -3.42 4.24 9.62
C LYS A 16 -3.52 5.74 9.34
N ARG A 17 -2.86 6.57 10.17
CA ARG A 17 -2.87 8.04 10.01
C ARG A 17 -2.23 8.46 8.69
N LEU A 18 -1.09 7.86 8.36
CA LEU A 18 -0.36 8.16 7.12
C LEU A 18 -1.13 7.70 5.88
N PHE A 19 -1.69 6.49 5.91
CA PHE A 19 -2.54 5.95 4.85
C PHE A 19 -3.77 6.84 4.62
N ALA A 20 -4.43 7.29 5.69
CA ALA A 20 -5.56 8.22 5.59
C ALA A 20 -5.19 9.53 4.87
N ASN A 21 -3.98 10.05 5.11
CA ASN A 21 -3.51 11.30 4.51
C ASN A 21 -3.06 11.12 3.04
N ALA A 22 -2.26 10.10 2.76
CA ALA A 22 -1.57 9.95 1.49
C ALA A 22 -2.27 9.01 0.50
N CYS A 23 -3.02 8.00 0.98
CA CYS A 23 -3.48 6.88 0.16
C CYS A 23 -5.00 6.78 0.05
N ALA A 24 -5.73 7.11 1.11
CA ALA A 24 -7.16 6.81 1.23
C ALA A 24 -8.07 7.53 0.23
N ASN A 25 -7.61 8.63 -0.39
CA ASN A 25 -8.36 9.29 -1.46
C ASN A 25 -8.71 8.31 -2.60
N CYS A 26 -7.77 7.44 -2.94
CA CYS A 26 -7.93 6.41 -3.97
C CYS A 26 -8.16 5.01 -3.38
N HIS A 27 -7.61 4.74 -2.18
CA HIS A 27 -7.58 3.39 -1.59
C HIS A 27 -8.39 3.20 -0.29
N VAL A 28 -9.44 4.00 -0.09
CA VAL A 28 -10.36 3.81 1.04
C VAL A 28 -10.89 2.37 1.10
N GLY A 29 -10.81 1.73 2.26
CA GLY A 29 -11.27 0.34 2.43
C GLY A 29 -10.52 -0.70 1.60
N GLY A 30 -9.35 -0.36 1.04
CA GLY A 30 -8.52 -1.29 0.27
C GLY A 30 -8.90 -1.40 -1.21
N VAL A 31 -9.87 -0.65 -1.71
CA VAL A 31 -10.15 -0.61 -3.17
C VAL A 31 -9.10 0.23 -3.91
N THR A 32 -9.24 0.37 -5.23
CA THR A 32 -8.49 1.35 -6.02
C THR A 32 -9.45 2.05 -6.96
N LYS A 33 -9.85 3.29 -6.65
CA LYS A 33 -10.86 4.00 -7.45
C LYS A 33 -10.50 4.17 -8.95
N PRO A 34 -9.24 4.50 -9.32
CA PRO A 34 -8.89 4.68 -10.73
C PRO A 34 -8.84 3.36 -11.51
N ASP A 35 -8.63 2.23 -10.84
CA ASP A 35 -8.60 0.90 -11.44
C ASP A 35 -9.23 -0.12 -10.48
N PRO A 36 -10.57 -0.32 -10.55
CA PRO A 36 -11.27 -1.22 -9.65
C PRO A 36 -10.88 -2.69 -9.77
N ASN A 37 -10.12 -3.08 -10.81
CA ASN A 37 -9.68 -4.47 -10.99
C ASN A 37 -8.47 -4.82 -10.10
N ILE A 38 -7.78 -3.83 -9.53
CA ILE A 38 -6.55 -4.02 -8.75
C ILE A 38 -6.71 -3.40 -7.36
N GLY A 39 -7.16 -4.19 -6.40
CA GLY A 39 -7.28 -3.80 -4.99
C GLY A 39 -6.00 -3.93 -4.17
N LEU A 40 -6.11 -3.65 -2.88
CA LEU A 40 -5.09 -3.92 -1.85
C LEU A 40 -5.43 -5.19 -1.05
N ASP A 41 -6.31 -6.05 -1.56
CA ASP A 41 -6.56 -7.37 -1.00
C ASP A 41 -5.35 -8.30 -1.21
N MET A 42 -5.28 -9.38 -0.41
CA MET A 42 -4.11 -10.26 -0.41
C MET A 42 -3.90 -11.00 -1.73
N THR A 43 -4.97 -11.30 -2.47
CA THR A 43 -4.88 -11.98 -3.76
C THR A 43 -4.24 -11.05 -4.78
N ALA A 44 -4.77 -9.83 -4.92
CA ALA A 44 -4.21 -8.82 -5.82
C ALA A 44 -2.74 -8.53 -5.49
N LEU A 45 -2.40 -8.35 -4.20
CA LEU A 45 -1.03 -8.09 -3.78
C LEU A 45 -0.09 -9.27 -4.09
N ARG A 46 -0.52 -10.51 -3.83
CA ARG A 46 0.31 -11.71 -4.05
C ARG A 46 0.63 -11.97 -5.53
N PHE A 47 -0.32 -11.73 -6.42
CA PHE A 47 -0.16 -12.01 -7.86
C PHE A 47 0.48 -10.87 -8.66
N ALA A 48 0.78 -9.74 -8.02
CA ALA A 48 1.57 -8.69 -8.65
C ALA A 48 3.01 -9.15 -8.89
N THR A 49 3.70 -8.51 -9.84
CA THR A 49 5.12 -8.74 -10.12
C THR A 49 5.93 -7.48 -9.77
N PRO A 50 6.93 -7.55 -8.87
CA PRO A 50 7.10 -8.61 -7.87
C PRO A 50 5.89 -8.69 -6.90
N PRO A 51 5.72 -9.80 -6.15
CA PRO A 51 4.63 -9.96 -5.18
C PRO A 51 4.66 -8.88 -4.11
N LYS A 52 3.53 -8.24 -3.82
CA LYS A 52 3.40 -7.10 -2.88
C LYS A 52 2.66 -7.49 -1.60
N ASP A 53 2.53 -8.79 -1.32
CA ASP A 53 1.94 -9.32 -0.08
C ASP A 53 2.94 -9.38 1.09
N ASN A 54 4.01 -8.56 1.03
CA ASN A 54 5.04 -8.46 2.05
C ASN A 54 5.55 -7.02 2.19
N ILE A 55 6.13 -6.72 3.36
CA ILE A 55 6.59 -5.36 3.71
C ILE A 55 7.67 -4.85 2.77
N VAL A 56 8.65 -5.70 2.41
CA VAL A 56 9.80 -5.29 1.60
C VAL A 56 9.33 -4.76 0.26
N ASN A 57 8.46 -5.50 -0.42
CA ASN A 57 7.99 -5.15 -1.75
C ASN A 57 6.94 -4.01 -1.73
N LEU A 58 6.14 -3.88 -0.68
CA LEU A 58 5.29 -2.69 -0.50
C LEU A 58 6.12 -1.41 -0.29
N VAL A 59 7.14 -1.47 0.57
CA VAL A 59 8.04 -0.32 0.78
C VAL A 59 8.77 0.03 -0.51
N ALA A 60 9.24 -0.98 -1.27
CA ALA A 60 9.84 -0.76 -2.59
C ALA A 60 8.84 -0.09 -3.56
N TYR A 61 7.59 -0.55 -3.58
CA TYR A 61 6.53 0.04 -4.40
C TYR A 61 6.23 1.50 -4.01
N PHE A 62 6.25 1.86 -2.72
CA PHE A 62 6.09 3.25 -2.29
C PHE A 62 7.28 4.14 -2.67
N LYS A 63 8.46 3.55 -2.89
CA LYS A 63 9.65 4.28 -3.33
C LYS A 63 9.67 4.50 -4.83
N ASP A 64 9.45 3.44 -5.62
CA ASP A 64 9.39 3.47 -7.09
C ASP A 64 8.32 2.49 -7.58
N PRO A 65 7.07 2.94 -7.80
CA PRO A 65 5.97 2.08 -8.17
C PRO A 65 6.12 1.66 -9.63
N VAL A 66 5.73 0.42 -9.89
CA VAL A 66 5.71 -0.19 -11.21
C VAL A 66 4.31 -0.68 -11.56
N THR A 67 4.05 -0.96 -12.84
CA THR A 67 2.83 -1.64 -13.28
C THR A 67 2.64 -2.98 -12.57
N TYR A 68 1.42 -3.52 -12.62
CA TYR A 68 1.09 -4.79 -11.95
C TYR A 68 1.97 -5.96 -12.39
N ASP A 69 2.37 -5.97 -13.68
CA ASP A 69 3.33 -6.91 -14.27
C ASP A 69 4.81 -6.58 -14.00
N GLY A 70 5.09 -5.45 -13.34
CA GLY A 70 6.43 -5.01 -12.96
C GLY A 70 7.29 -4.44 -14.09
N LEU A 71 6.75 -4.29 -15.31
CA LEU A 71 7.56 -3.97 -16.49
C LEU A 71 7.88 -2.48 -16.64
N ARG A 72 7.05 -1.59 -16.09
CA ARG A 72 7.15 -0.15 -16.32
C ARG A 72 7.02 0.62 -15.03
N SER A 73 7.88 1.61 -14.81
CA SER A 73 7.70 2.57 -13.72
C SER A 73 6.44 3.42 -13.99
N ILE A 74 5.70 3.70 -12.93
CA ILE A 74 4.51 4.55 -12.93
C ILE A 74 4.66 5.70 -11.93
N SER A 75 5.89 6.10 -11.59
CA SER A 75 6.18 7.15 -10.59
C SER A 75 5.62 8.52 -10.96
N GLU A 76 5.31 8.77 -12.23
CA GLU A 76 4.63 9.99 -12.70
C GLU A 76 3.10 9.95 -12.55
N LEU A 77 2.53 8.74 -12.38
CA LEU A 77 1.09 8.51 -12.32
C LEU A 77 0.62 8.07 -10.93
N HIS A 78 1.53 7.58 -10.08
CA HIS A 78 1.22 7.07 -8.75
C HIS A 78 2.13 7.71 -7.68
N PRO A 79 1.58 8.18 -6.54
CA PRO A 79 2.37 8.74 -5.45
C PRO A 79 3.50 7.82 -5.00
N SER A 80 4.71 8.37 -4.95
CA SER A 80 5.92 7.65 -4.51
C SER A 80 7.02 8.61 -4.05
N ILE A 81 8.08 8.08 -3.43
CA ILE A 81 9.27 8.87 -3.08
C ILE A 81 9.98 9.38 -4.34
N LYS A 82 10.10 8.55 -5.39
CA LYS A 82 10.70 8.94 -6.67
C LYS A 82 9.91 10.03 -7.39
N GLY A 83 8.59 10.07 -7.22
CA GLY A 83 7.71 11.10 -7.78
C GLY A 83 7.35 12.22 -6.78
N ALA A 84 8.09 12.40 -5.69
CA ALA A 84 7.69 13.31 -4.61
C ALA A 84 7.60 14.80 -5.02
N ASP A 85 8.25 15.17 -6.11
CA ASP A 85 8.17 16.47 -6.77
C ASP A 85 6.74 16.71 -7.28
N LEU A 86 6.12 15.70 -7.91
CA LEU A 86 4.74 15.71 -8.40
C LEU A 86 3.71 15.44 -7.29
N PHE A 87 4.10 14.67 -6.27
CA PHE A 87 3.23 14.26 -5.17
C PHE A 87 3.75 14.78 -3.81
N PRO A 88 3.50 16.06 -3.45
CA PRO A 88 4.11 16.69 -2.27
C PRO A 88 3.89 15.97 -0.94
N LYS A 89 2.79 15.21 -0.80
CA LYS A 89 2.50 14.40 0.39
C LYS A 89 3.54 13.30 0.67
N MET A 90 4.33 12.92 -0.33
CA MET A 90 5.36 11.89 -0.21
C MET A 90 6.71 12.43 0.26
N ARG A 91 6.97 13.75 0.14
CA ARG A 91 8.29 14.38 0.37
C ARG A 91 8.86 14.16 1.77
N PHE A 92 8.00 13.99 2.76
CA PHE A 92 8.39 13.91 4.17
C PHE A 92 8.23 12.50 4.75
N LEU A 93 7.86 11.51 3.94
CA LEU A 93 7.70 10.14 4.42
C LEU A 93 9.07 9.47 4.53
N THR A 94 9.41 9.08 5.75
CA THR A 94 10.64 8.33 6.05
C THR A 94 10.46 6.83 5.80
N ASP A 95 11.55 6.08 5.80
CA ASP A 95 11.48 4.61 5.70
C ASP A 95 10.66 3.97 6.84
N GLU A 96 10.66 4.55 8.04
CA GLU A 96 9.81 4.11 9.15
C GLU A 96 8.31 4.37 8.88
N ASP A 97 8.01 5.50 8.23
CA ASP A 97 6.65 5.84 7.83
C ASP A 97 6.16 4.89 6.72
N LEU A 98 6.99 4.62 5.72
CA LEU A 98 6.69 3.65 4.65
C LEU A 98 6.48 2.23 5.21
N PHE A 99 7.34 1.81 6.14
CA PHE A 99 7.18 0.54 6.86
C PHE A 99 5.84 0.49 7.61
N SER A 100 5.49 1.57 8.32
CA SER A 100 4.24 1.66 9.07
C SER A 100 3.01 1.60 8.16
N VAL A 101 3.06 2.28 6.99
CA VAL A 101 1.98 2.22 5.99
C VAL A 101 1.86 0.82 5.39
N ALA A 102 2.96 0.19 5.00
CA ALA A 102 2.96 -1.19 4.48
C ALA A 102 2.37 -2.16 5.52
N GLY A 103 2.78 -2.01 6.77
CA GLY A 103 2.26 -2.77 7.90
C GLY A 103 0.77 -2.59 8.10
N TYR A 104 0.28 -1.37 8.01
CA TYR A 104 -1.16 -1.09 8.09
C TYR A 104 -1.93 -1.77 6.95
N VAL A 105 -1.46 -1.68 5.70
CA VAL A 105 -2.12 -2.31 4.54
C VAL A 105 -2.27 -3.82 4.74
N LEU A 106 -1.20 -4.52 5.10
CA LEU A 106 -1.25 -5.97 5.32
C LEU A 106 -2.07 -6.35 6.56
N TYR A 107 -1.99 -5.54 7.63
CA TYR A 107 -2.76 -5.77 8.85
C TYR A 107 -4.28 -5.65 8.63
N GLN A 108 -4.74 -4.77 7.73
CA GLN A 108 -6.17 -4.60 7.49
C GLN A 108 -6.86 -5.87 7.00
N TYR A 109 -6.20 -6.69 6.18
CA TYR A 109 -6.77 -7.97 5.75
C TYR A 109 -7.06 -8.90 6.95
N ASN A 110 -6.17 -8.95 7.94
CA ASN A 110 -6.38 -9.78 9.14
C ASN A 110 -7.53 -9.29 10.03
N VAL A 111 -7.92 -8.01 9.92
CA VAL A 111 -9.01 -7.42 10.72
C VAL A 111 -10.34 -7.49 9.99
N LEU A 112 -10.33 -7.24 8.68
CA LEU A 112 -11.54 -7.03 7.88
C LEU A 112 -11.84 -8.18 6.91
N GLY A 113 -10.88 -9.09 6.68
CA GLY A 113 -11.00 -10.15 5.68
C GLY A 113 -11.38 -9.60 4.32
N ASP A 114 -12.38 -10.22 3.69
CA ASP A 114 -12.90 -9.87 2.36
C ASP A 114 -13.47 -8.44 2.27
N ARG A 115 -13.78 -7.79 3.41
CA ARG A 115 -14.21 -6.38 3.38
C ARG A 115 -13.07 -5.43 2.97
N TRP A 116 -11.80 -5.82 3.17
CA TRP A 116 -10.65 -5.05 2.71
C TRP A 116 -10.36 -5.36 1.24
N GLY A 117 -10.66 -4.40 0.36
CA GLY A 117 -10.61 -4.58 -1.10
C GLY A 117 -11.95 -4.98 -1.73
N GLY A 118 -12.91 -5.49 -0.95
CA GLY A 118 -14.22 -5.93 -1.46
C GLY A 118 -15.17 -4.80 -1.91
N GLY A 119 -14.90 -3.56 -1.49
CA GLY A 119 -15.67 -2.38 -1.91
C GLY A 119 -17.14 -2.43 -1.47
N LYS A 120 -18.03 -1.87 -2.29
CA LYS A 120 -19.42 -1.56 -1.88
C LYS A 120 -20.30 -2.77 -1.54
N VAL A 121 -19.92 -3.96 -1.98
CA VAL A 121 -20.69 -5.19 -1.73
C VAL A 121 -20.59 -5.63 -0.27
N TYR A 122 -19.58 -5.13 0.46
CA TYR A 122 -19.24 -5.54 1.82
C TYR A 122 -19.44 -4.44 2.89
N TYR A 123 -20.01 -3.28 2.53
CA TYR A 123 -20.33 -2.19 3.46
C TYR A 123 -21.63 -2.42 4.21
#